data_AF-A0A928SSE0-F1
#
_entry.id   AF-A0A928SSE0-F1
#
_cell.length_a   1.000
_cell.length_b   1.000
_cell.length_c   1.000
_cell.angle_alpha   90.00
_cell.angle_beta   90.00
_cell.angle_gamma   90.00
#
_symmetry.space_group_name_H-M   'P 1'
#
loop_
_entity.id
_entity.type
_entity.pdbx_description
1 polymer ?
#
loop_
_entity_poly.entity_id
_entity_poly.type
_entity_poly.pdbx_seq_one_letter_code
_entity_poly.pdbx_strand_id
1 'polypeptide(L)'
;MTRKAALLLGIGVALGGCGSDDAGESSAGGGKGGTGSGGTSSGGSAGAQADGGTSGSGGGAGSGGGAGSGGVAGGGGDPNCTPSALYGKQGELWSATGRLREYAYAGYRTGNVAIPNVAGPVKSVSDFGATPDDASDDTQSFLDAIAGTASGVISVPAGKFILSQRLEIKKPNLVLRGAGMGKTILYFPKALGDVYGLTFNSAGQSNWSFSGAFLEIKGSDSGTKLADVTANAKLGDKTLVVSTTTGITPGAWVRLLMTDAAGSLFKALHGGHFPGNVAEDGGKQVFRFYSQVKSVGAGSIVLERPLPLAVDTSWKPELRAVSPSVREVGVEHLTFEFPGTTYPGHFKEHGYNAIQLNGVLDSWVSHVEILNADYGVNLGNCHFVTVTDVELDTNFDRGALVGHHAFTAGGSSELLFTRFDVQKPFIHDLSVDGYTRNTVWSDGKGVDLCMDHHGRAPYATLWTNLDFGAGTRPFKSGGSANRMPHSAAYSTFWNLRAAKPLALPPNDYGPLLNFVAVDTSATSVSSPYDWKLEKIAAAELCQPNLHQAMLEDLR
;
A
#
# COMPACT_ATOMS: atom_id res chain seq x y z
N MET A 1 29.87 56.04 43.67
CA MET A 1 29.19 55.63 42.42
C MET A 1 29.96 54.42 41.86
N THR A 2 30.06 53.29 42.58
CA THR A 2 29.19 52.08 42.53
C THR A 2 28.86 51.61 41.11
N ARG A 3 28.99 50.34 40.70
CA ARG A 3 29.76 49.11 41.06
C ARG A 3 29.11 47.98 40.22
N LYS A 4 29.93 47.03 39.72
CA LYS A 4 29.66 45.57 39.56
C LYS A 4 28.66 45.10 38.46
N ALA A 5 29.06 44.19 37.57
CA ALA A 5 29.06 42.70 37.65
C ALA A 5 27.66 42.10 37.34
N ALA A 6 27.41 40.90 36.82
CA ALA A 6 28.19 39.67 36.64
C ALA A 6 27.48 38.77 35.60
N LEU A 7 28.23 37.78 35.13
CA LEU A 7 27.81 36.51 34.51
C LEU A 7 26.68 35.81 35.29
N LEU A 8 25.68 35.22 34.61
CA LEU A 8 24.96 34.04 35.12
C LEU A 8 24.45 33.15 33.98
N LEU A 9 24.87 31.89 34.02
CA LEU A 9 24.30 30.77 33.28
C LEU A 9 22.82 30.59 33.64
N GLY A 10 21.99 30.37 32.62
CA GLY A 10 20.67 29.78 32.76
C GLY A 10 20.52 28.68 31.71
N ILE A 11 20.71 27.44 32.12
CA ILE A 11 20.37 26.25 31.35
C ILE A 11 18.85 26.21 31.25
N GLY A 12 18.31 26.54 30.07
CA GLY A 12 16.95 26.25 29.68
C GLY A 12 17.02 25.28 28.51
N VAL A 13 16.68 24.01 28.76
CA VAL A 13 16.50 23.00 27.73
C VAL A 13 15.28 23.41 26.89
N ALA A 14 15.52 24.10 25.79
CA ALA A 14 14.54 24.26 24.73
C ALA A 14 14.61 23.01 23.86
N LEU A 15 13.54 22.23 23.86
CA LEU A 15 13.24 21.22 22.84
C LEU A 15 13.18 21.94 21.50
N GLY A 16 14.31 21.93 20.78
CA GLY A 16 14.44 22.52 19.46
C GLY A 16 13.54 21.77 18.48
N GLY A 17 12.61 22.51 17.87
CA GLY A 17 11.92 22.07 16.67
C GLY A 17 12.95 21.78 15.59
N CYS A 18 12.88 20.57 15.02
CA CYS A 18 13.64 20.24 13.83
C CYS A 18 13.12 21.10 12.67
N GLY A 19 13.99 22.00 12.21
CA GLY A 19 13.81 22.80 11.01
C GLY A 19 13.80 21.92 9.76
N SER A 20 12.98 22.36 8.83
CA SER A 20 12.78 21.91 7.46
C SER A 20 14.05 21.99 6.62
N ASP A 21 14.49 20.87 6.03
CA ASP A 21 15.42 20.80 4.90
C ASP A 21 15.14 19.52 4.08
N ASP A 22 13.91 19.36 3.58
CA ASP A 22 13.54 18.29 2.65
C ASP A 22 13.38 18.89 1.24
N ALA A 23 14.42 18.79 0.42
CA ALA A 23 14.37 19.13 -1.00
C ALA A 23 15.02 17.99 -1.81
N GLY A 24 14.23 17.08 -2.37
CA GLY A 24 14.76 16.15 -3.37
C GLY A 24 14.08 14.79 -3.55
N GLU A 25 12.75 14.68 -3.53
CA GLU A 25 12.07 13.41 -3.81
C GLU A 25 11.48 13.34 -5.23
N SER A 26 12.29 13.46 -6.27
CA SER A 26 11.79 13.19 -7.63
C SER A 26 11.72 11.68 -7.86
N SER A 27 10.51 11.13 -7.95
CA SER A 27 10.25 9.77 -8.43
C SER A 27 10.71 9.64 -9.90
N ALA A 28 11.97 9.26 -10.12
CA ALA A 28 12.55 9.09 -11.45
C ALA A 28 12.06 7.77 -12.09
N GLY A 29 10.90 7.82 -12.74
CA GLY A 29 10.52 6.87 -13.78
C GLY A 29 11.02 7.35 -15.14
N GLY A 30 12.05 6.72 -15.72
CA GLY A 30 12.52 7.10 -17.05
C GLY A 30 13.81 6.43 -17.54
N GLY A 31 13.85 5.10 -17.64
CA GLY A 31 14.91 4.40 -18.36
C GLY A 31 14.60 4.29 -19.86
N LYS A 32 15.31 5.05 -20.71
CA LYS A 32 15.26 4.92 -22.18
C LYS A 32 16.07 3.69 -22.62
N GLY A 33 15.40 2.70 -23.21
CA GLY A 33 16.02 1.59 -23.94
C GLY A 33 16.20 1.94 -25.41
N GLY A 34 17.44 1.93 -25.90
CA GLY A 34 17.80 2.14 -27.30
C GLY A 34 17.47 0.93 -28.17
N THR A 35 17.04 1.24 -29.39
CA THR A 35 16.63 0.34 -30.48
C THR A 35 17.80 -0.42 -31.10
N GLY A 36 17.59 -1.71 -31.40
CA GLY A 36 18.42 -2.51 -32.31
C GLY A 36 17.53 -3.46 -33.12
N SER A 37 17.52 -3.27 -34.43
CA SER A 37 16.64 -3.88 -35.43
C SER A 37 17.13 -5.22 -35.98
N GLY A 38 16.19 -6.04 -36.44
CA GLY A 38 16.37 -7.15 -37.39
C GLY A 38 15.59 -8.38 -36.94
N GLY A 39 14.69 -9.02 -37.69
CA GLY A 39 14.22 -8.89 -39.07
C GLY A 39 13.63 -10.27 -39.43
N THR A 40 12.37 -10.29 -39.89
CA THR A 40 11.69 -11.34 -40.74
C THR A 40 11.77 -12.82 -40.27
N SER A 41 10.71 -13.63 -40.25
CA SER A 41 9.77 -13.91 -41.34
C SER A 41 8.59 -14.78 -40.87
N SER A 42 7.62 -14.87 -41.77
CA SER A 42 6.27 -15.43 -41.75
C SER A 42 6.13 -16.96 -41.90
N GLY A 43 4.95 -17.47 -41.51
CA GLY A 43 4.31 -18.69 -42.04
C GLY A 43 4.09 -19.75 -40.95
N GLY A 44 2.95 -20.43 -40.79
CA GLY A 44 1.70 -20.53 -41.55
C GLY A 44 0.72 -21.41 -40.75
N SER A 45 -0.55 -21.34 -41.10
CA SER A 45 -1.68 -22.01 -40.43
C SER A 45 -1.77 -23.52 -40.70
N ALA A 46 -2.44 -24.25 -39.79
CA ALA A 46 -3.70 -25.01 -40.04
C ALA A 46 -3.78 -26.39 -39.36
N GLY A 47 -5.03 -26.77 -38.98
CA GLY A 47 -5.51 -28.16 -38.84
C GLY A 47 -5.74 -28.63 -37.39
N ALA A 48 -6.97 -28.59 -36.87
CA ALA A 48 -8.03 -29.64 -36.94
C ALA A 48 -7.95 -30.59 -35.70
N GLN A 49 -8.86 -30.48 -34.72
CA GLN A 49 -10.22 -31.06 -34.57
C GLN A 49 -10.27 -32.54 -34.14
N ALA A 50 -11.04 -32.78 -33.05
CA ALA A 50 -11.84 -33.97 -32.66
C ALA A 50 -11.10 -35.29 -32.31
N ASP A 51 -11.58 -36.23 -31.48
CA ASP A 51 -12.73 -36.35 -30.56
C ASP A 51 -12.54 -37.62 -29.67
N GLY A 52 -13.32 -37.74 -28.59
CA GLY A 52 -13.67 -38.99 -27.89
C GLY A 52 -12.65 -39.56 -26.88
N GLY A 53 -13.00 -40.09 -25.71
CA GLY A 53 -14.27 -40.49 -25.11
C GLY A 53 -14.02 -41.67 -24.14
N THR A 54 -14.89 -41.85 -23.15
CA THR A 54 -15.02 -42.94 -22.13
C THR A 54 -14.16 -42.80 -20.86
N SER A 55 -14.69 -42.58 -19.64
CA SER A 55 -15.72 -43.26 -18.80
C SER A 55 -15.22 -44.55 -18.13
N GLY A 56 -15.10 -44.52 -16.81
CA GLY A 56 -14.85 -45.69 -15.95
C GLY A 56 -14.94 -45.33 -14.48
N SER A 57 -16.08 -45.65 -13.87
CA SER A 57 -16.41 -45.51 -12.45
C SER A 57 -15.74 -46.56 -11.56
N GLY A 58 -15.45 -46.22 -10.31
CA GLY A 58 -15.17 -47.20 -9.25
C GLY A 58 -15.04 -46.51 -7.90
N GLY A 59 -16.05 -46.67 -7.04
CA GLY A 59 -16.12 -46.08 -5.70
C GLY A 59 -15.34 -46.86 -4.63
N GLY A 60 -15.16 -46.21 -3.48
CA GLY A 60 -14.61 -46.80 -2.27
C GLY A 60 -14.60 -45.77 -1.13
N ALA A 61 -15.49 -45.97 -0.17
CA ALA A 61 -15.75 -45.12 1.00
C ALA A 61 -14.69 -45.25 2.10
N GLY A 62 -14.62 -44.26 3.00
CA GLY A 62 -14.32 -44.55 4.42
C GLY A 62 -13.51 -43.51 5.21
N SER A 63 -14.22 -42.81 6.12
CA SER A 63 -13.75 -42.11 7.34
C SER A 63 -12.96 -40.80 7.15
N GLY A 64 -13.25 -39.69 7.82
CA GLY A 64 -14.02 -39.50 9.06
C GLY A 64 -13.11 -38.84 10.10
N GLY A 65 -12.95 -37.52 10.01
CA GLY A 65 -12.18 -36.72 10.97
C GLY A 65 -12.66 -35.27 10.92
N GLY A 66 -13.63 -34.94 11.78
CA GLY A 66 -14.21 -33.62 11.88
C GLY A 66 -13.27 -32.62 12.56
N ALA A 67 -13.13 -31.45 11.96
CA ALA A 67 -12.74 -30.23 12.63
C ALA A 67 -13.86 -29.23 12.38
N GLY A 68 -14.47 -28.75 13.47
CA GLY A 68 -15.71 -27.99 13.45
C GLY A 68 -15.64 -26.70 12.66
N SER A 69 -16.51 -26.58 11.66
CA SER A 69 -16.93 -25.31 11.09
C SER A 69 -17.84 -24.61 12.12
N GLY A 70 -17.25 -23.77 12.97
CA GLY A 70 -18.01 -22.74 13.67
C GLY A 70 -18.52 -21.74 12.64
N GLY A 71 -19.78 -21.88 12.27
CA GLY A 71 -20.48 -20.88 11.45
C GLY A 71 -20.44 -19.54 12.16
N VAL A 72 -19.86 -18.53 11.51
CA VAL A 72 -19.98 -17.13 11.92
C VAL A 72 -21.43 -16.73 11.63
N ALA A 73 -22.23 -16.67 12.69
CA ALA A 73 -23.54 -16.06 12.64
C ALA A 73 -23.39 -14.57 12.29
N GLY A 74 -24.20 -14.08 11.35
CA GLY A 74 -24.20 -12.69 10.90
C GLY A 74 -24.31 -11.70 12.07
N GLY A 75 -23.49 -10.67 12.01
CA GLY A 75 -23.30 -9.67 13.06
C GLY A 75 -24.56 -8.86 13.36
N GLY A 76 -25.33 -9.29 14.35
CA GLY A 76 -26.14 -8.38 15.14
C GLY A 76 -25.23 -7.65 16.12
N GLY A 77 -24.72 -6.47 15.77
CA GLY A 77 -23.90 -5.66 16.67
C GLY A 77 -24.60 -5.35 18.01
N ASP A 78 -23.82 -5.16 19.08
CA ASP A 78 -24.31 -4.85 20.43
C ASP A 78 -25.44 -3.80 20.37
N PRO A 79 -26.66 -4.07 20.88
CA PRO A 79 -27.75 -3.09 20.92
C PRO A 79 -27.34 -1.77 21.59
N ASN A 80 -26.34 -1.79 22.49
CA ASN A 80 -25.92 -0.66 23.33
C ASN A 80 -24.66 0.07 22.84
N CYS A 81 -24.11 -0.27 21.67
CA CYS A 81 -23.01 0.48 21.11
C CYS A 81 -23.45 1.90 20.66
N THR A 82 -22.50 2.83 20.63
CA THR A 82 -22.65 4.19 20.12
C THR A 82 -22.30 4.20 18.62
N PRO A 83 -23.26 4.49 17.73
CA PRO A 83 -22.98 4.59 16.29
C PRO A 83 -22.30 5.92 15.96
N SER A 84 -21.42 5.90 14.95
CA SER A 84 -20.88 7.13 14.37
C SER A 84 -21.97 7.87 13.60
N ALA A 85 -21.98 9.20 13.66
CA ALA A 85 -22.87 10.01 12.81
C ALA A 85 -22.45 10.07 11.34
N LEU A 86 -21.29 9.49 10.99
CA LEU A 86 -20.84 9.35 9.60
C LEU A 86 -21.23 8.02 8.96
N TYR A 87 -21.36 6.96 9.75
CA TYR A 87 -21.58 5.59 9.26
C TYR A 87 -22.91 4.99 9.72
N GLY A 88 -23.35 5.31 10.93
CA GLY A 88 -24.49 4.67 11.55
C GLY A 88 -24.11 3.35 12.23
N LYS A 89 -25.11 2.51 12.49
CA LYS A 89 -24.92 1.19 13.10
C LYS A 89 -24.62 0.09 12.08
N GLN A 90 -25.11 0.23 10.86
CA GLN A 90 -25.06 -0.76 9.78
C GLN A 90 -24.86 -0.06 8.43
N GLY A 91 -24.04 1.01 8.41
CA GLY A 91 -23.77 1.78 7.19
C GLY A 91 -24.92 2.67 6.70
N GLU A 92 -26.04 2.77 7.43
CA GLU A 92 -27.25 3.45 6.97
C GLU A 92 -27.10 4.95 6.77
N LEU A 93 -26.06 5.56 7.35
CA LEU A 93 -25.72 6.98 7.17
C LEU A 93 -24.62 7.22 6.13
N TRP A 94 -23.99 6.16 5.64
CA TRP A 94 -22.98 6.28 4.61
C TRP A 94 -23.61 6.75 3.29
N SER A 95 -22.87 7.59 2.57
CA SER A 95 -23.24 8.05 1.23
C SER A 95 -21.99 8.26 0.40
N ALA A 96 -22.07 7.93 -0.89
CA ALA A 96 -21.00 8.11 -1.86
C ALA A 96 -20.53 9.57 -2.00
N THR A 97 -21.38 10.54 -1.64
CA THR A 97 -21.06 11.98 -1.64
C THR A 97 -20.69 12.53 -0.26
N GLY A 98 -20.83 11.72 0.80
CA GLY A 98 -20.53 12.07 2.19
C GLY A 98 -19.04 12.15 2.48
N ARG A 99 -18.64 12.30 3.76
CA ARG A 99 -17.22 12.49 4.15
C ARG A 99 -16.42 11.19 4.25
N LEU A 100 -17.08 10.04 4.41
CA LEU A 100 -16.42 8.74 4.37
C LEU A 100 -16.33 8.28 2.91
N ARG A 101 -15.14 7.88 2.47
CA ARG A 101 -15.01 7.21 1.18
C ARG A 101 -15.44 5.75 1.30
N GLU A 102 -15.58 5.12 0.13
CA GLU A 102 -15.81 3.69 0.02
C GLU A 102 -14.49 2.96 0.24
N TYR A 103 -14.35 2.29 1.38
CA TYR A 103 -13.12 1.58 1.76
C TYR A 103 -13.22 0.07 1.55
N ALA A 104 -14.41 -0.50 1.31
CA ALA A 104 -14.62 -1.94 1.16
C ALA A 104 -13.84 -2.58 0.00
N TYR A 105 -13.41 -1.77 -0.97
CA TYR A 105 -12.68 -2.24 -2.16
C TYR A 105 -11.15 -2.30 -1.98
N ALA A 106 -10.64 -2.01 -0.77
CA ALA A 106 -9.22 -2.06 -0.49
C ALA A 106 -8.70 -3.50 -0.40
N GLY A 107 -7.53 -3.74 -0.98
CA GLY A 107 -6.84 -5.02 -0.91
C GLY A 107 -7.05 -5.93 -2.12
N TYR A 108 -6.47 -7.13 -2.02
CA TYR A 108 -6.46 -8.17 -3.04
C TYR A 108 -7.85 -8.38 -3.65
N ARG A 109 -7.94 -8.25 -4.98
CA ARG A 109 -9.18 -8.41 -5.75
C ARG A 109 -10.39 -7.75 -5.09
N THR A 110 -10.24 -6.45 -4.85
CA THR A 110 -11.25 -5.57 -4.23
C THR A 110 -11.63 -5.91 -2.79
N GLY A 111 -10.79 -6.60 -2.03
CA GLY A 111 -11.04 -6.94 -0.61
C GLY A 111 -12.15 -7.99 -0.39
N ASN A 112 -13.00 -8.21 -1.39
CA ASN A 112 -14.15 -9.13 -1.34
C ASN A 112 -13.77 -10.59 -1.60
N VAL A 113 -12.55 -10.85 -2.06
CA VAL A 113 -12.03 -12.18 -2.33
C VAL A 113 -10.90 -12.48 -1.36
N ALA A 114 -10.94 -13.65 -0.73
CA ALA A 114 -9.84 -14.09 0.12
C ALA A 114 -8.56 -14.27 -0.71
N ILE A 115 -7.40 -13.97 -0.10
CA ILE A 115 -6.10 -14.31 -0.69
C ILE A 115 -6.08 -15.82 -0.97
N PRO A 116 -5.71 -16.25 -2.19
CA PRO A 116 -5.83 -17.65 -2.58
C PRO A 116 -4.75 -18.50 -1.91
N ASN A 117 -5.14 -19.68 -1.41
CA ASN A 117 -4.16 -20.72 -1.11
C ASN A 117 -3.80 -21.46 -2.42
N VAL A 118 -2.77 -20.98 -3.11
CA VAL A 118 -2.35 -21.55 -4.41
C VAL A 118 -1.81 -22.98 -4.21
N ALA A 119 -2.46 -23.96 -4.82
CA ALA A 119 -2.14 -25.39 -4.63
C ALA A 119 -0.97 -25.89 -5.49
N GLY A 120 -0.69 -25.24 -6.63
CA GLY A 120 0.39 -25.64 -7.53
C GLY A 120 0.21 -25.09 -8.96
N PRO A 121 1.09 -25.46 -9.91
CA PRO A 121 2.23 -26.38 -9.74
C PRO A 121 3.24 -25.86 -8.72
N VAL A 122 3.89 -26.76 -7.99
CA VAL A 122 4.89 -26.42 -6.96
C VAL A 122 6.25 -26.87 -7.45
N LYS A 123 7.24 -25.97 -7.41
CA LYS A 123 8.66 -26.30 -7.63
C LYS A 123 9.47 -25.80 -6.45
N SER A 124 10.34 -26.63 -5.89
CA SER A 124 11.18 -26.21 -4.77
C SER A 124 12.43 -25.52 -5.28
N VAL A 125 12.92 -24.50 -4.58
CA VAL A 125 14.27 -23.93 -4.85
C VAL A 125 15.38 -24.99 -4.76
N SER A 126 15.17 -26.06 -3.97
CA SER A 126 16.11 -27.18 -3.89
C SER A 126 16.17 -28.03 -5.17
N ASP A 127 15.10 -28.04 -5.98
CA ASP A 127 15.12 -28.66 -7.31
C ASP A 127 16.09 -27.93 -8.27
N PHE A 128 16.43 -26.68 -7.94
CA PHE A 128 17.38 -25.83 -8.65
C PHE A 128 18.73 -25.73 -7.93
N GLY A 129 18.97 -26.55 -6.90
CA GLY A 129 20.25 -26.67 -6.21
C GLY A 129 20.40 -25.88 -4.92
N ALA A 130 19.37 -25.15 -4.46
CA ALA A 130 19.46 -24.42 -3.19
C ALA A 130 19.51 -25.39 -2.01
N THR A 131 20.49 -25.19 -1.12
CA THR A 131 20.72 -26.04 0.06
C THR A 131 20.76 -25.15 1.29
N PRO A 132 19.73 -25.20 2.16
CA PRO A 132 19.75 -24.38 3.37
C PRO A 132 20.89 -24.78 4.31
N ASP A 133 21.34 -23.83 5.13
CA ASP A 133 22.26 -24.03 6.26
C ASP A 133 23.65 -24.57 5.88
N ASP A 134 24.06 -24.49 4.61
CA ASP A 134 25.35 -25.01 4.12
C ASP A 134 26.44 -23.92 4.02
N ALA A 135 26.09 -22.68 4.35
CA ALA A 135 26.92 -21.47 4.23
C ALA A 135 27.32 -21.06 2.79
N SER A 136 26.77 -21.72 1.78
CA SER A 136 26.93 -21.36 0.36
C SER A 136 25.91 -20.29 -0.04
N ASP A 137 26.18 -19.61 -1.15
CA ASP A 137 25.25 -18.65 -1.74
C ASP A 137 24.23 -19.36 -2.64
N ASP A 138 22.95 -19.30 -2.25
CA ASP A 138 21.81 -19.93 -2.93
C ASP A 138 21.18 -19.04 -4.02
N THR A 139 21.71 -17.82 -4.23
CA THR A 139 21.09 -16.82 -5.13
C THR A 139 20.75 -17.39 -6.50
N GLN A 140 21.69 -18.09 -7.13
CA GLN A 140 21.49 -18.57 -8.49
C GLN A 140 20.35 -19.59 -8.57
N SER A 141 20.20 -20.46 -7.57
CA SER A 141 19.10 -21.42 -7.50
C SER A 141 17.74 -20.74 -7.35
N PHE A 142 17.66 -19.63 -6.61
CA PHE A 142 16.43 -18.83 -6.54
C PHE A 142 16.13 -18.13 -7.88
N LEU A 143 17.14 -17.55 -8.53
CA LEU A 143 16.98 -16.93 -9.85
C LEU A 143 16.53 -17.95 -10.91
N ASP A 144 17.10 -19.15 -10.88
CA ASP A 144 16.75 -20.25 -11.78
C ASP A 144 15.34 -20.78 -11.49
N ALA A 145 14.95 -20.87 -10.21
CA ALA A 145 13.59 -21.24 -9.82
C ALA A 145 12.56 -20.20 -10.31
N ILE A 146 12.87 -18.91 -10.16
CA ILE A 146 12.05 -17.81 -10.69
C ILE A 146 11.99 -17.93 -12.21
N ALA A 147 13.11 -18.06 -12.92
CA ALA A 147 13.12 -18.16 -14.38
C ALA A 147 12.34 -19.38 -14.89
N GLY A 148 12.60 -20.56 -14.30
CA GLY A 148 12.06 -21.85 -14.69
C GLY A 148 10.61 -22.13 -14.26
N THR A 149 9.99 -21.27 -13.45
CA THR A 149 8.60 -21.42 -13.01
C THR A 149 7.70 -20.41 -13.74
N ALA A 150 6.83 -20.91 -14.62
CA ALA A 150 5.95 -20.03 -15.41
C ALA A 150 4.78 -19.47 -14.59
N SER A 151 4.21 -20.28 -13.71
CA SER A 151 3.16 -19.93 -12.76
C SER A 151 3.13 -20.97 -11.63
N GLY A 152 2.39 -20.68 -10.56
CA GLY A 152 2.24 -21.56 -9.39
C GLY A 152 3.11 -21.10 -8.23
N VAL A 153 3.67 -22.06 -7.50
CA VAL A 153 4.39 -21.83 -6.25
C VAL A 153 5.85 -22.21 -6.41
N ILE A 154 6.75 -21.30 -6.06
CA ILE A 154 8.13 -21.59 -5.73
C ILE A 154 8.17 -21.84 -4.22
N SER A 155 8.34 -23.10 -3.83
CA SER A 155 8.43 -23.47 -2.42
C SER A 155 9.88 -23.35 -1.93
N VAL A 156 10.02 -22.72 -0.77
CA VAL A 156 11.30 -22.59 -0.06
C VAL A 156 11.19 -23.43 1.22
N PRO A 157 11.95 -24.53 1.35
CA PRO A 157 11.86 -25.36 2.53
C PRO A 157 12.38 -24.62 3.78
N ALA A 158 12.22 -25.25 4.94
CA ALA A 158 12.78 -24.70 6.17
C ALA A 158 14.32 -24.69 6.12
N GLY A 159 14.92 -23.72 6.80
CA GLY A 159 16.36 -23.48 6.87
C GLY A 159 16.73 -22.06 6.45
N LYS A 160 18.01 -21.71 6.61
CA LYS A 160 18.58 -20.40 6.28
C LYS A 160 19.29 -20.45 4.93
N PHE A 161 18.83 -19.64 3.99
CA PHE A 161 19.39 -19.49 2.65
C PHE A 161 20.18 -18.19 2.58
N ILE A 162 21.43 -18.25 2.08
CA ILE A 162 22.25 -17.05 1.91
C ILE A 162 22.04 -16.52 0.50
N LEU A 163 21.62 -15.25 0.38
CA LEU A 163 21.35 -14.61 -0.89
C LEU A 163 22.18 -13.34 -1.04
N SER A 164 23.14 -13.32 -1.96
CA SER A 164 24.02 -12.16 -2.18
C SER A 164 23.53 -11.17 -3.23
N GLN A 165 22.44 -11.48 -3.94
CA GLN A 165 21.85 -10.61 -4.96
C GLN A 165 20.34 -10.49 -4.84
N ARG A 166 19.80 -9.50 -5.53
CA ARG A 166 18.37 -9.23 -5.68
C ARG A 166 17.67 -10.35 -6.46
N LEU A 167 16.51 -10.74 -5.95
CA LEU A 167 15.51 -11.56 -6.63
C LEU A 167 14.49 -10.66 -7.31
N GLU A 168 14.23 -10.89 -8.60
CA GLU A 168 13.29 -10.06 -9.37
C GLU A 168 12.20 -10.89 -10.05
N ILE A 169 10.94 -10.56 -9.78
CA ILE A 169 9.76 -11.18 -10.38
C ILE A 169 9.07 -10.17 -11.31
N LYS A 170 9.07 -10.47 -12.61
CA LYS A 170 8.48 -9.63 -13.67
C LYS A 170 7.35 -10.32 -14.44
N LYS A 171 6.75 -11.34 -13.85
CA LYS A 171 5.69 -12.16 -14.46
C LYS A 171 4.55 -12.43 -13.47
N PRO A 172 3.33 -12.66 -13.97
CA PRO A 172 2.16 -12.87 -13.12
C PRO A 172 2.07 -14.31 -12.59
N ASN A 173 1.11 -14.55 -11.69
CA ASN A 173 0.69 -15.88 -11.23
C ASN A 173 1.80 -16.69 -10.53
N LEU A 174 2.66 -16.04 -9.76
CA LEU A 174 3.80 -16.69 -9.10
C LEU A 174 3.82 -16.37 -7.61
N VAL A 175 3.96 -17.40 -6.79
CA VAL A 175 4.02 -17.26 -5.32
C VAL A 175 5.37 -17.76 -4.83
N LEU A 176 6.11 -16.93 -4.08
CA LEU A 176 7.26 -17.35 -3.30
C LEU A 176 6.78 -17.71 -1.89
N ARG A 177 6.82 -19.00 -1.56
CA ARG A 177 6.24 -19.53 -0.31
C ARG A 177 7.28 -20.26 0.52
N GLY A 178 7.53 -19.81 1.74
CA GLY A 178 8.32 -20.54 2.72
C GLY A 178 7.53 -21.55 3.54
N ALA A 179 8.22 -22.24 4.46
CA ALA A 179 7.65 -23.19 5.40
C ALA A 179 7.01 -22.52 6.65
N GLY A 180 7.16 -21.20 6.80
CA GLY A 180 6.66 -20.38 7.90
C GLY A 180 7.66 -19.29 8.32
N MET A 181 7.14 -18.23 8.94
CA MET A 181 7.95 -17.24 9.67
C MET A 181 8.83 -17.95 10.71
N GLY A 182 10.10 -17.55 10.80
CA GLY A 182 11.13 -18.16 11.66
C GLY A 182 11.58 -19.56 11.24
N LYS A 183 10.97 -20.17 10.20
CA LYS A 183 11.36 -21.50 9.69
C LYS A 183 12.15 -21.41 8.39
N THR A 184 11.68 -20.59 7.46
CA THR A 184 12.40 -20.28 6.22
C THR A 184 12.98 -18.89 6.36
N ILE A 185 14.32 -18.78 6.31
CA ILE A 185 15.01 -17.51 6.47
C ILE A 185 15.76 -17.19 5.17
N LEU A 186 15.42 -16.08 4.54
CA LEU A 186 16.18 -15.48 3.44
C LEU A 186 17.15 -14.46 4.03
N TYR A 187 18.43 -14.83 4.10
CA TYR A 187 19.47 -14.00 4.71
C TYR A 187 20.32 -13.30 3.66
N PHE A 188 20.34 -11.97 3.71
CA PHE A 188 21.07 -11.14 2.76
C PHE A 188 22.29 -10.52 3.46
N PRO A 189 23.51 -11.08 3.32
CA PRO A 189 24.67 -10.70 4.14
C PRO A 189 25.27 -9.33 3.81
N LYS A 190 24.85 -8.71 2.71
CA LYS A 190 25.37 -7.44 2.20
C LYS A 190 24.22 -6.46 1.99
N ALA A 191 24.47 -5.17 2.13
CA ALA A 191 23.46 -4.16 1.81
C ALA A 191 23.37 -3.96 0.28
N LEU A 192 22.27 -3.39 -0.22
CA LEU A 192 22.16 -3.04 -1.64
C LEU A 192 23.30 -2.11 -2.10
N GLY A 193 23.79 -1.23 -1.22
CA GLY A 193 24.94 -0.36 -1.46
C GLY A 193 26.24 -1.11 -1.72
N ASP A 194 26.45 -2.25 -1.06
CA ASP A 194 27.64 -3.08 -1.25
C ASP A 194 27.59 -3.87 -2.57
N VAL A 195 26.38 -4.23 -3.01
CA VAL A 195 26.15 -5.09 -4.19
C VAL A 195 26.00 -4.27 -5.47
N TYR A 196 25.29 -3.15 -5.41
CA TYR A 196 24.87 -2.34 -6.56
C TYR A 196 25.39 -0.90 -6.53
N GLY A 197 26.18 -0.55 -5.52
CA GLY A 197 26.74 0.78 -5.33
C GLY A 197 25.92 1.64 -4.37
N LEU A 198 26.64 2.35 -3.50
CA LEU A 198 26.10 3.35 -2.60
C LEU A 198 26.47 4.73 -3.12
N THR A 199 25.46 5.55 -3.40
CA THR A 199 25.64 6.93 -3.85
C THR A 199 24.79 7.85 -3.00
N PHE A 200 25.24 9.10 -2.88
CA PHE A 200 24.52 10.14 -2.18
C PHE A 200 24.22 11.27 -3.14
N ASN A 201 23.00 11.80 -3.08
CA ASN A 201 22.65 13.01 -3.84
C ASN A 201 23.33 14.25 -3.24
N SER A 202 23.10 15.43 -3.82
CA SER A 202 23.69 16.68 -3.34
C SER A 202 23.25 17.09 -1.92
N ALA A 203 22.10 16.59 -1.46
CA ALA A 203 21.62 16.74 -0.08
C ALA A 203 22.21 15.68 0.87
N GLY A 204 23.10 14.81 0.37
CA GLY A 204 23.71 13.74 1.15
C GLY A 204 22.74 12.60 1.47
N GLN A 205 21.69 12.39 0.68
CA GLN A 205 20.71 11.33 0.88
C GLN A 205 21.07 10.10 0.04
N SER A 206 21.02 8.92 0.65
CA SER A 206 21.35 7.65 0.00
C SER A 206 20.33 7.29 -1.08
N ASN A 207 20.79 6.70 -2.18
CA ASN A 207 19.91 6.17 -3.22
C ASN A 207 19.01 5.02 -2.72
N TRP A 208 19.35 4.38 -1.60
CA TRP A 208 18.57 3.31 -1.00
C TRP A 208 17.56 3.79 0.06
N SER A 209 17.54 5.09 0.35
CA SER A 209 16.56 5.71 1.26
C SER A 209 15.15 5.79 0.69
N PHE A 210 14.98 5.65 -0.62
CA PHE A 210 13.71 5.95 -1.31
C PHE A 210 13.12 4.76 -2.07
N SER A 211 13.98 3.85 -2.53
CA SER A 211 13.56 2.76 -3.40
C SER A 211 14.61 1.66 -3.46
N GLY A 212 14.26 0.54 -4.08
CA GLY A 212 15.09 -0.64 -4.20
C GLY A 212 14.85 -1.61 -3.06
N ALA A 213 14.82 -2.90 -3.38
CA ALA A 213 14.74 -3.98 -2.40
C ALA A 213 15.53 -5.22 -2.85
N PHE A 214 15.74 -6.16 -1.94
CA PHE A 214 16.32 -7.47 -2.28
C PHE A 214 15.31 -8.40 -2.93
N LEU A 215 14.02 -8.29 -2.61
CA LEU A 215 12.94 -8.88 -3.42
C LEU A 215 12.17 -7.78 -4.15
N GLU A 216 12.23 -7.76 -5.48
CA GLU A 216 11.50 -6.82 -6.31
C GLU A 216 10.47 -7.51 -7.20
N ILE A 217 9.21 -7.08 -7.11
CA ILE A 217 8.15 -7.49 -8.01
C ILE A 217 7.78 -6.28 -8.87
N LYS A 218 7.99 -6.37 -10.18
CA LYS A 218 7.86 -5.23 -11.10
C LYS A 218 6.90 -5.50 -12.23
N GLY A 219 5.85 -4.71 -12.28
CA GLY A 219 4.86 -4.69 -13.34
C GLY A 219 4.68 -3.33 -13.97
N SER A 220 3.68 -3.27 -14.85
CA SER A 220 3.16 -2.06 -15.47
C SER A 220 1.72 -2.33 -15.93
N ASP A 221 0.92 -1.29 -16.12
CA ASP A 221 -0.43 -1.41 -16.70
C ASP A 221 -0.52 -0.61 -18.00
N SER A 222 -0.37 -1.33 -19.11
CA SER A 222 -0.26 -0.80 -20.47
C SER A 222 -1.60 -0.74 -21.22
N GLY A 223 -2.72 -0.80 -20.50
CA GLY A 223 -4.05 -0.79 -21.09
C GLY A 223 -4.29 0.36 -22.07
N THR A 224 -4.80 0.00 -23.25
CA THR A 224 -5.05 0.90 -24.37
C THR A 224 -6.21 1.84 -24.06
N LYS A 225 -6.26 2.99 -24.75
CA LYS A 225 -7.42 3.88 -24.69
C LYS A 225 -8.61 3.23 -25.38
N LEU A 226 -9.75 3.21 -24.68
CA LEU A 226 -11.02 2.71 -25.18
C LEU A 226 -11.91 3.86 -25.67
N ALA A 227 -12.00 4.92 -24.88
CA ALA A 227 -12.82 6.10 -25.21
C ALA A 227 -12.33 7.36 -24.48
N ASP A 228 -12.77 8.52 -24.96
CA ASP A 228 -12.76 9.76 -24.19
C ASP A 228 -14.02 9.82 -23.32
N VAL A 229 -13.90 10.38 -22.12
CA VAL A 229 -15.08 10.75 -21.33
C VAL A 229 -15.48 12.17 -21.74
N THR A 230 -16.68 12.33 -22.26
CA THR A 230 -17.10 13.54 -23.00
C THR A 230 -17.99 14.48 -22.22
N ALA A 231 -18.36 14.12 -20.98
CA ALA A 231 -19.13 14.97 -20.08
C ALA A 231 -18.58 14.90 -18.66
N ASN A 232 -18.75 15.99 -17.91
CA ASN A 232 -18.45 16.02 -16.49
C ASN A 232 -19.36 15.06 -15.72
N ALA A 233 -18.84 14.48 -14.65
CA ALA A 233 -19.59 13.65 -13.70
C ALA A 233 -19.31 14.09 -12.27
N LYS A 234 -20.27 13.95 -11.37
CA LYS A 234 -20.13 14.37 -9.98
C LYS A 234 -19.45 13.29 -9.15
N LEU A 235 -18.88 13.71 -8.01
CA LEU A 235 -18.52 12.77 -6.94
C LEU A 235 -19.72 11.88 -6.64
N GLY A 236 -19.49 10.57 -6.51
CA GLY A 236 -20.54 9.60 -6.21
C GLY A 236 -21.37 9.12 -7.42
N ASP A 237 -21.24 9.74 -8.59
CA ASP A 237 -21.89 9.21 -9.80
C ASP A 237 -21.28 7.85 -10.18
N LYS A 238 -22.07 6.98 -10.82
CA LYS A 238 -21.60 5.70 -11.39
C LYS A 238 -21.55 5.71 -12.92
N THR A 239 -22.08 6.73 -13.56
CA THR A 239 -22.24 6.78 -15.02
C THR A 239 -21.19 7.68 -15.63
N LEU A 240 -20.53 7.21 -16.69
CA LEU A 240 -19.66 8.02 -17.54
C LEU A 240 -20.25 8.11 -18.94
N VAL A 241 -20.35 9.32 -19.49
CA VAL A 241 -20.66 9.55 -20.90
C VAL A 241 -19.37 9.44 -21.69
N VAL A 242 -19.34 8.59 -22.70
CA VAL A 242 -18.13 8.23 -23.45
C VAL A 242 -18.31 8.48 -24.93
N SER A 243 -17.22 8.79 -25.64
CA SER A 243 -17.24 9.06 -27.08
C SER A 243 -17.66 7.84 -27.91
N THR A 244 -17.44 6.63 -27.41
CA THR A 244 -17.91 5.37 -28.00
C THR A 244 -18.03 4.29 -26.94
N THR A 245 -18.91 3.32 -27.16
CA THR A 245 -19.02 2.10 -26.36
C THR A 245 -18.48 0.86 -27.07
N THR A 246 -17.98 1.01 -28.30
CA THR A 246 -17.37 -0.09 -29.08
C THR A 246 -16.17 -0.67 -28.33
N GLY A 247 -16.14 -2.00 -28.17
CA GLY A 247 -15.06 -2.69 -27.47
C GLY A 247 -15.13 -2.63 -25.94
N ILE A 248 -16.18 -2.01 -25.38
CA ILE A 248 -16.46 -2.04 -23.94
C ILE A 248 -17.57 -3.06 -23.67
N THR A 249 -17.32 -3.98 -22.73
CA THR A 249 -18.29 -5.02 -22.36
C THR A 249 -18.59 -4.98 -20.86
N PRO A 250 -19.81 -5.32 -20.43
CA PRO A 250 -20.08 -5.58 -19.01
C PRO A 250 -19.10 -6.61 -18.44
N GLY A 251 -18.68 -6.42 -17.18
CA GLY A 251 -17.68 -7.22 -16.47
C GLY A 251 -16.23 -6.88 -16.81
N ALA A 252 -15.95 -6.09 -17.86
CA ALA A 252 -14.59 -5.68 -18.17
C ALA A 252 -14.05 -4.70 -17.11
N TRP A 253 -12.80 -4.88 -16.71
CA TRP A 253 -12.07 -3.90 -15.92
C TRP A 253 -11.64 -2.72 -16.79
N VAL A 254 -11.93 -1.51 -16.30
CA VAL A 254 -11.53 -0.25 -16.93
C VAL A 254 -10.82 0.65 -15.93
N ARG A 255 -9.97 1.52 -16.46
CA ARG A 255 -9.26 2.56 -15.72
C ARG A 255 -9.65 3.92 -16.28
N LEU A 256 -10.31 4.71 -15.44
CA LEU A 256 -10.45 6.15 -15.67
C LEU A 256 -9.11 6.82 -15.38
N LEU A 257 -8.51 7.44 -16.39
CA LEU A 257 -7.29 8.24 -16.30
C LEU A 257 -7.67 9.71 -16.46
N MET A 258 -7.33 10.56 -15.49
CA MET A 258 -7.46 12.01 -15.61
C MET A 258 -6.08 12.65 -15.49
N THR A 259 -5.84 13.68 -16.29
CA THR A 259 -4.58 14.41 -16.27
C THR A 259 -4.79 15.92 -16.33
N ASP A 260 -4.07 16.64 -15.48
CA ASP A 260 -4.23 18.09 -15.36
C ASP A 260 -2.86 18.78 -15.33
N ALA A 261 -2.72 19.85 -16.10
CA ALA A 261 -1.53 20.70 -16.10
C ALA A 261 -1.77 22.06 -15.41
N ALA A 262 -3.02 22.38 -15.06
CA ALA A 262 -3.40 23.65 -14.44
C ALA A 262 -3.43 23.58 -12.91
N GLY A 263 -3.36 22.39 -12.30
CA GLY A 263 -3.36 22.19 -10.84
C GLY A 263 -4.76 22.15 -10.22
N SER A 264 -5.81 22.32 -11.01
CA SER A 264 -7.20 22.23 -10.56
C SER A 264 -7.59 20.84 -10.03
N LEU A 265 -6.95 19.77 -10.51
CA LEU A 265 -7.11 18.42 -9.97
C LEU A 265 -6.53 18.32 -8.54
N PHE A 266 -5.37 18.93 -8.26
CA PHE A 266 -4.84 19.07 -6.90
C PHE A 266 -5.85 19.72 -5.97
N LYS A 267 -6.41 20.84 -6.42
CA LYS A 267 -7.38 21.62 -5.67
C LYS A 267 -8.64 20.78 -5.38
N ALA A 268 -9.10 19.99 -6.35
CA ALA A 268 -10.23 19.10 -6.18
C ALA A 268 -9.95 17.97 -5.16
N LEU A 269 -8.75 17.36 -5.19
CA LEU A 269 -8.32 16.38 -4.19
C LEU A 269 -8.30 16.99 -2.77
N HIS A 270 -8.02 18.27 -2.64
CA HIS A 270 -8.05 19.00 -1.37
C HIS A 270 -9.44 19.60 -1.03
N GLY A 271 -10.51 19.14 -1.69
CA GLY A 271 -11.87 19.62 -1.43
C GLY A 271 -12.06 21.11 -1.74
N GLY A 272 -11.20 21.72 -2.54
CA GLY A 272 -11.23 23.14 -2.87
C GLY A 272 -10.55 24.07 -1.86
N HIS A 273 -10.03 23.54 -0.74
CA HIS A 273 -9.47 24.34 0.36
C HIS A 273 -8.04 24.83 0.14
N PHE A 274 -7.31 24.23 -0.79
CA PHE A 274 -5.92 24.57 -1.10
C PHE A 274 -5.78 24.97 -2.59
N PRO A 275 -4.82 25.85 -2.92
CA PRO A 275 -4.56 26.22 -4.31
C PRO A 275 -4.08 25.01 -5.12
N GLY A 276 -4.17 25.10 -6.44
CA GLY A 276 -3.59 24.09 -7.33
C GLY A 276 -2.06 24.11 -7.28
N ASN A 277 -1.44 22.94 -7.40
CA ASN A 277 0.01 22.79 -7.49
C ASN A 277 0.34 21.67 -8.49
N VAL A 278 1.32 21.90 -9.37
CA VAL A 278 1.84 20.93 -10.35
C VAL A 278 3.38 20.88 -10.36
N ALA A 279 4.05 21.64 -9.50
CA ALA A 279 5.49 21.87 -9.56
C ALA A 279 6.28 20.57 -9.34
N GLU A 280 5.86 19.76 -8.37
CA GLU A 280 6.44 18.45 -8.05
C GLU A 280 6.00 17.35 -9.04
N ASP A 281 5.12 17.66 -9.99
CA ASP A 281 4.49 16.70 -10.91
C ASP A 281 5.01 16.82 -12.34
N GLY A 282 6.16 17.45 -12.54
CA GLY A 282 6.69 17.72 -13.88
C GLY A 282 5.72 18.54 -14.75
N GLY A 283 4.88 19.36 -14.11
CA GLY A 283 3.84 20.16 -14.77
C GLY A 283 2.58 19.39 -15.17
N LYS A 284 2.41 18.13 -14.75
CA LYS A 284 1.22 17.33 -15.09
C LYS A 284 0.84 16.30 -14.02
N GLN A 285 -0.31 16.52 -13.41
CA GLN A 285 -0.94 15.62 -12.44
C GLN A 285 -1.62 14.45 -13.13
N VAL A 286 -1.71 13.33 -12.42
CA VAL A 286 -2.34 12.10 -12.93
C VAL A 286 -3.19 11.47 -11.83
N PHE A 287 -4.45 11.19 -12.14
CA PHE A 287 -5.36 10.43 -11.30
C PHE A 287 -5.82 9.18 -12.04
N ARG A 288 -5.89 8.05 -11.32
CA ARG A 288 -6.33 6.75 -11.86
C ARG A 288 -7.42 6.16 -10.99
N PHE A 289 -8.53 5.74 -11.57
CA PHE A 289 -9.58 5.02 -10.86
C PHE A 289 -9.96 3.75 -11.61
N TYR A 290 -9.85 2.62 -10.93
CA TYR A 290 -10.13 1.30 -11.46
C TYR A 290 -11.52 0.85 -11.05
N SER A 291 -12.30 0.32 -11.99
CA SER A 291 -13.64 -0.20 -11.72
C SER A 291 -14.03 -1.20 -12.80
N GLN A 292 -14.91 -2.14 -12.47
CA GLN A 292 -15.60 -2.92 -13.49
C GLN A 292 -16.73 -2.12 -14.14
N VAL A 293 -16.99 -2.42 -15.42
CA VAL A 293 -18.17 -1.95 -16.16
C VAL A 293 -19.36 -2.82 -15.75
N LYS A 294 -20.35 -2.25 -15.07
CA LYS A 294 -21.60 -2.93 -14.70
C LYS A 294 -22.54 -3.08 -15.89
N SER A 295 -22.70 -2.05 -16.70
CA SER A 295 -23.53 -2.09 -17.90
C SER A 295 -23.08 -1.07 -18.95
N VAL A 296 -23.47 -1.31 -20.19
CA VAL A 296 -23.16 -0.47 -21.35
C VAL A 296 -24.46 0.01 -21.98
N GLY A 297 -24.61 1.32 -22.14
CA GLY A 297 -25.75 1.96 -22.80
C GLY A 297 -25.36 2.61 -24.12
N ALA A 298 -26.29 3.36 -24.71
CA ALA A 298 -25.98 4.20 -25.87
C ALA A 298 -25.12 5.40 -25.41
N GLY A 299 -23.85 5.45 -25.81
CA GLY A 299 -22.93 6.57 -25.50
C GLY A 299 -22.53 6.71 -24.03
N SER A 300 -22.81 5.70 -23.19
CA SER A 300 -22.48 5.74 -21.76
C SER A 300 -22.19 4.35 -21.20
N ILE A 301 -21.47 4.33 -20.08
CA ILE A 301 -21.22 3.13 -19.28
C ILE A 301 -21.59 3.39 -17.83
N VAL A 302 -21.98 2.33 -17.12
CA VAL A 302 -22.19 2.35 -15.67
C VAL A 302 -21.08 1.54 -15.01
N LEU A 303 -20.42 2.11 -14.02
CA LEU A 303 -19.38 1.50 -13.19
C LEU A 303 -20.01 0.70 -12.04
N GLU A 304 -19.29 -0.31 -11.53
CA GLU A 304 -19.75 -1.10 -10.37
C GLU A 304 -19.90 -0.24 -9.10
N ARG A 305 -18.99 0.72 -8.94
CA ARG A 305 -18.85 1.53 -7.74
C ARG A 305 -18.81 3.04 -8.04
N PRO A 306 -19.21 3.88 -7.07
CA PRO A 306 -19.24 5.33 -7.24
C PRO A 306 -17.87 5.91 -7.55
N LEU A 307 -17.83 6.99 -8.33
CA LEU A 307 -16.63 7.78 -8.56
C LEU A 307 -16.15 8.38 -7.22
N PRO A 308 -14.88 8.15 -6.81
CA PRO A 308 -14.34 8.67 -5.56
C PRO A 308 -13.91 10.14 -5.69
N LEU A 309 -13.91 10.69 -6.91
CA LEU A 309 -13.66 12.08 -7.23
C LEU A 309 -14.54 12.45 -8.42
N ALA A 310 -14.99 13.70 -8.49
CA ALA A 310 -15.68 14.19 -9.69
C ALA A 310 -14.81 14.04 -10.96
N VAL A 311 -15.46 14.03 -12.12
CA VAL A 311 -14.79 14.07 -13.42
C VAL A 311 -15.04 15.42 -14.06
N ASP A 312 -13.95 16.10 -14.42
CA ASP A 312 -13.96 17.33 -15.19
C ASP A 312 -13.28 17.11 -16.54
N THR A 313 -13.96 17.44 -17.62
CA THR A 313 -13.45 17.27 -19.00
C THR A 313 -12.19 18.11 -19.28
N SER A 314 -11.95 19.19 -18.50
CA SER A 314 -10.68 19.94 -18.56
C SER A 314 -9.48 19.11 -18.09
N TRP A 315 -9.70 18.06 -17.30
CA TRP A 315 -8.67 17.09 -16.89
C TRP A 315 -8.48 15.96 -17.90
N LYS A 316 -8.95 16.14 -19.14
CA LYS A 316 -8.74 15.21 -20.27
C LYS A 316 -9.02 13.74 -19.89
N PRO A 317 -10.20 13.43 -19.32
CA PRO A 317 -10.51 12.11 -18.82
C PRO A 317 -10.59 11.07 -19.95
N GLU A 318 -9.85 9.98 -19.80
CA GLU A 318 -9.82 8.85 -20.73
C GLU A 318 -10.29 7.59 -20.02
N LEU A 319 -11.11 6.79 -20.71
CA LEU A 319 -11.36 5.42 -20.30
C LEU A 319 -10.35 4.51 -20.98
N ARG A 320 -9.62 3.73 -20.20
CA ARG A 320 -8.60 2.79 -20.68
C ARG A 320 -8.94 1.36 -20.26
N ALA A 321 -8.50 0.39 -21.05
CA ALA A 321 -8.48 -0.99 -20.63
C ALA A 321 -7.54 -1.15 -19.42
N VAL A 322 -7.68 -2.24 -18.68
CA VAL A 322 -6.76 -2.65 -17.63
C VAL A 322 -5.97 -3.86 -18.15
N SER A 323 -4.66 -3.71 -18.28
CA SER A 323 -3.78 -4.76 -18.82
C SER A 323 -2.46 -4.80 -18.04
N PRO A 324 -2.49 -5.26 -16.77
CA PRO A 324 -1.29 -5.38 -15.96
C PRO A 324 -0.37 -6.48 -16.48
N SER A 325 0.93 -6.21 -16.56
CA SER A 325 1.95 -7.20 -16.91
C SER A 325 2.27 -8.14 -15.74
N VAL A 326 2.04 -7.69 -14.50
CA VAL A 326 2.24 -8.49 -13.28
C VAL A 326 1.05 -8.34 -12.36
N ARG A 327 0.45 -9.47 -12.02
CA ARG A 327 -0.65 -9.65 -11.08
C ARG A 327 -0.66 -11.06 -10.52
N GLU A 328 -1.41 -11.31 -9.45
CA GLU A 328 -1.49 -12.61 -8.80
C GLU A 328 -0.10 -13.09 -8.32
N VAL A 329 0.70 -12.19 -7.76
CA VAL A 329 2.01 -12.51 -7.19
C VAL A 329 1.94 -12.46 -5.67
N GLY A 330 2.45 -13.50 -5.02
CA GLY A 330 2.44 -13.65 -3.57
C GLY A 330 3.84 -13.79 -2.98
N VAL A 331 4.09 -13.18 -1.83
CA VAL A 331 5.24 -13.47 -0.96
C VAL A 331 4.71 -13.89 0.39
N GLU A 332 4.98 -15.13 0.79
CA GLU A 332 4.33 -15.64 1.99
C GLU A 332 5.15 -16.66 2.80
N HIS A 333 4.87 -16.69 4.10
CA HIS A 333 5.32 -17.72 5.04
C HIS A 333 6.85 -17.83 5.18
N LEU A 334 7.56 -16.70 5.33
CA LEU A 334 9.02 -16.68 5.42
C LEU A 334 9.54 -15.46 6.19
N THR A 335 10.83 -15.48 6.52
CA THR A 335 11.54 -14.38 7.18
C THR A 335 12.57 -13.78 6.23
N PHE A 336 12.63 -12.45 6.14
CA PHE A 336 13.78 -11.72 5.62
C PHE A 336 14.70 -11.34 6.78
N GLU A 337 15.99 -11.65 6.68
CA GLU A 337 16.97 -11.30 7.71
C GLU A 337 18.16 -10.57 7.10
N PHE A 338 18.52 -9.44 7.71
CA PHE A 338 19.74 -8.68 7.42
C PHE A 338 20.72 -8.73 8.59
N PRO A 339 22.03 -8.46 8.35
CA PRO A 339 23.01 -8.33 9.41
C PRO A 339 22.60 -7.34 10.52
N GLY A 340 22.93 -7.69 11.76
CA GLY A 340 22.80 -6.78 12.89
C GLY A 340 23.82 -5.65 12.80
N THR A 341 23.38 -4.48 12.31
CA THR A 341 24.19 -3.25 12.24
C THR A 341 23.45 -2.10 12.91
N THR A 342 24.19 -1.17 13.52
CA THR A 342 23.58 0.10 13.97
C THR A 342 22.94 0.82 12.78
N TYR A 343 21.75 1.40 13.00
CA TYR A 343 21.09 2.21 11.97
C TYR A 343 21.91 3.48 11.70
N PRO A 344 22.35 3.75 10.46
CA PRO A 344 23.25 4.88 10.16
C PRO A 344 22.56 6.26 10.26
N GLY A 345 21.24 6.30 10.43
CA GLY A 345 20.45 7.52 10.57
C GLY A 345 19.69 7.90 9.29
N HIS A 346 18.78 8.88 9.45
CA HIS A 346 17.87 9.31 8.40
C HIS A 346 18.60 9.72 7.11
N PHE A 347 18.19 9.13 5.99
CA PHE A 347 18.77 9.29 4.66
C PHE A 347 20.19 8.73 4.48
N LYS A 348 20.69 7.93 5.43
CA LYS A 348 22.04 7.34 5.39
C LYS A 348 22.01 5.83 5.15
N GLU A 349 20.86 5.28 4.80
CA GLU A 349 20.64 3.84 4.66
C GLU A 349 21.61 3.21 3.65
N HIS A 350 22.19 2.07 4.01
CA HIS A 350 23.04 1.31 3.09
C HIS A 350 22.19 0.41 2.17
N GLY A 351 20.92 0.20 2.51
CA GLY A 351 19.95 -0.48 1.67
C GLY A 351 19.69 -1.91 2.12
N TYR A 352 19.49 -2.14 3.42
CA TYR A 352 18.88 -3.36 3.94
C TYR A 352 17.36 -3.32 3.71
N ASN A 353 16.95 -3.35 2.45
CA ASN A 353 15.57 -3.14 2.03
C ASN A 353 14.94 -4.49 1.62
N ALA A 354 13.84 -4.89 2.26
CA ALA A 354 13.31 -6.25 2.14
C ALA A 354 12.51 -6.48 0.85
N ILE A 355 11.35 -5.84 0.73
CA ILE A 355 10.37 -6.13 -0.32
C ILE A 355 9.92 -4.85 -1.00
N GLN A 356 9.96 -4.83 -2.33
CA GLN A 356 9.34 -3.78 -3.13
C GLN A 356 8.42 -4.37 -4.21
N LEU A 357 7.18 -3.88 -4.26
CA LEU A 357 6.27 -4.07 -5.39
C LEU A 357 6.16 -2.73 -6.14
N ASN A 358 6.29 -2.76 -7.46
CA ASN A 358 6.11 -1.57 -8.29
C ASN A 358 5.26 -1.86 -9.53
N GLY A 359 4.14 -1.17 -9.71
CA GLY A 359 3.27 -1.34 -10.90
C GLY A 359 2.51 -2.66 -10.92
N VAL A 360 2.22 -3.23 -9.75
CA VAL A 360 1.62 -4.55 -9.57
C VAL A 360 0.14 -4.44 -9.20
N LEU A 361 -0.70 -5.34 -9.74
CA LEU A 361 -2.12 -5.44 -9.40
C LEU A 361 -2.44 -6.75 -8.69
N ASP A 362 -3.51 -6.80 -7.89
CA ASP A 362 -4.11 -8.05 -7.38
C ASP A 362 -3.07 -9.02 -6.80
N SER A 363 -2.30 -8.57 -5.82
CA SER A 363 -1.13 -9.29 -5.28
C SER A 363 -1.05 -9.16 -3.76
N TRP A 364 -0.17 -9.92 -3.11
CA TRP A 364 -0.11 -9.93 -1.65
C TRP A 364 1.27 -10.19 -1.05
N VAL A 365 1.44 -9.72 0.18
CA VAL A 365 2.50 -10.13 1.12
C VAL A 365 1.80 -10.64 2.37
N SER A 366 2.07 -11.86 2.81
CA SER A 366 1.28 -12.54 3.85
C SER A 366 2.13 -13.40 4.79
N HIS A 367 2.03 -13.22 6.11
CA HIS A 367 2.80 -13.99 7.10
C HIS A 367 4.30 -13.90 6.82
N VAL A 368 4.84 -12.69 6.90
CA VAL A 368 6.25 -12.40 6.66
C VAL A 368 6.85 -11.70 7.87
N GLU A 369 8.01 -12.16 8.30
CA GLU A 369 8.84 -11.48 9.30
C GLU A 369 9.99 -10.76 8.60
N ILE A 370 10.33 -9.55 9.05
CA ILE A 370 11.45 -8.78 8.53
C ILE A 370 12.33 -8.34 9.70
N LEU A 371 13.56 -8.84 9.71
CA LEU A 371 14.54 -8.58 10.76
C LEU A 371 15.66 -7.65 10.26
N ASN A 372 15.95 -6.61 11.06
CA ASN A 372 17.07 -5.69 10.88
C ASN A 372 17.06 -4.88 9.57
N ALA A 373 15.88 -4.55 9.05
CA ALA A 373 15.76 -3.79 7.80
C ALA A 373 15.97 -2.29 7.98
N ASP A 374 16.55 -1.65 6.96
CA ASP A 374 16.46 -0.20 6.73
C ASP A 374 15.08 0.16 6.15
N TYR A 375 14.50 -0.75 5.35
CA TYR A 375 13.22 -0.55 4.67
C TYR A 375 12.44 -1.86 4.60
N GLY A 376 11.21 -1.88 5.12
CA GLY A 376 10.37 -3.09 5.16
C GLY A 376 9.68 -3.39 3.82
N VAL A 377 8.37 -3.11 3.75
CA VAL A 377 7.54 -3.37 2.55
C VAL A 377 7.19 -2.06 1.85
N ASN A 378 7.63 -1.92 0.60
CA ASN A 378 7.42 -0.71 -0.22
C ASN A 378 6.51 -1.00 -1.42
N LEU A 379 5.38 -0.27 -1.51
CA LEU A 379 4.43 -0.35 -2.62
C LEU A 379 4.44 0.94 -3.45
N GLY A 380 4.90 0.86 -4.70
CA GLY A 380 4.88 1.96 -5.66
C GLY A 380 3.91 1.69 -6.82
N ASN A 381 3.04 2.63 -7.16
CA ASN A 381 2.08 2.47 -8.28
C ASN A 381 1.33 1.11 -8.28
N CYS A 382 1.00 0.59 -7.11
CA CYS A 382 0.32 -0.69 -6.95
C CYS A 382 -1.18 -0.47 -6.75
N HIS A 383 -2.00 -1.46 -7.17
CA HIS A 383 -3.45 -1.40 -7.00
C HIS A 383 -4.03 -2.75 -6.55
N PHE A 384 -4.97 -2.74 -5.61
CA PHE A 384 -5.59 -3.97 -5.08
C PHE A 384 -4.55 -4.94 -4.49
N VAL A 385 -3.64 -4.43 -3.65
CA VAL A 385 -2.62 -5.22 -2.96
C VAL A 385 -2.94 -5.32 -1.48
N THR A 386 -2.83 -6.52 -0.91
CA THR A 386 -2.94 -6.75 0.53
C THR A 386 -1.59 -7.10 1.14
N VAL A 387 -1.18 -6.35 2.17
CA VAL A 387 -0.06 -6.68 3.06
C VAL A 387 -0.67 -7.10 4.40
N THR A 388 -0.47 -8.34 4.80
CA THR A 388 -1.14 -8.90 5.97
C THR A 388 -0.25 -9.79 6.81
N ASP A 389 -0.43 -9.79 8.13
CA ASP A 389 0.31 -10.66 9.04
C ASP A 389 1.83 -10.45 8.89
N VAL A 390 2.26 -9.18 8.86
CA VAL A 390 3.68 -8.80 8.69
C VAL A 390 4.24 -8.24 9.98
N GLU A 391 5.38 -8.79 10.41
CA GLU A 391 6.11 -8.36 11.60
C GLU A 391 7.45 -7.72 11.20
N LEU A 392 7.76 -6.57 11.79
CA LEU A 392 9.06 -5.93 11.69
C LEU A 392 9.69 -5.84 13.08
N ASP A 393 10.88 -6.43 13.22
CA ASP A 393 11.64 -6.41 14.47
C ASP A 393 13.16 -6.36 14.20
N THR A 394 13.94 -6.33 15.28
CA THR A 394 15.39 -6.40 15.26
C THR A 394 15.87 -7.44 16.25
N ASN A 395 16.69 -8.39 15.79
CA ASN A 395 17.36 -9.35 16.68
C ASN A 395 18.72 -8.80 17.21
N PHE A 396 18.98 -7.51 16.96
CA PHE A 396 20.17 -6.76 17.35
C PHE A 396 19.78 -5.34 17.77
N ASP A 397 20.56 -4.69 18.63
CA ASP A 397 20.32 -3.28 18.99
C ASP A 397 20.78 -2.33 17.87
N ARG A 398 19.84 -1.91 17.03
CA ARG A 398 20.09 -0.96 15.94
C ARG A 398 20.06 0.50 16.40
N GLY A 399 19.67 0.77 17.65
CA GLY A 399 19.41 2.10 18.20
C GLY A 399 17.91 2.37 18.44
N ALA A 400 17.60 3.59 18.91
CA ALA A 400 16.23 3.99 19.25
C ALA A 400 15.29 4.05 18.03
N LEU A 401 15.84 4.37 16.87
CA LEU A 401 15.19 4.26 15.56
C LEU A 401 15.97 3.23 14.77
N VAL A 402 15.29 2.26 14.16
CA VAL A 402 15.96 1.06 13.63
C VAL A 402 16.09 1.02 12.11
N GLY A 403 15.34 1.87 11.42
CA GLY A 403 15.30 1.95 9.97
C GLY A 403 14.54 3.19 9.51
N HIS A 404 14.48 3.37 8.20
CA HIS A 404 13.83 4.50 7.56
C HIS A 404 12.32 4.30 7.48
N HIS A 405 11.85 3.28 6.76
CA HIS A 405 10.43 3.00 6.57
C HIS A 405 10.06 1.56 6.94
N ALA A 406 9.03 1.36 7.76
CA ALA A 406 8.47 0.01 7.96
C ALA A 406 7.57 -0.39 6.78
N PHE A 407 6.57 0.44 6.48
CA PHE A 407 5.64 0.24 5.37
C PHE A 407 5.45 1.53 4.59
N THR A 408 5.47 1.44 3.25
CA THR A 408 5.27 2.61 2.38
C THR A 408 4.30 2.32 1.26
N ALA A 409 3.44 3.31 0.96
CA ALA A 409 2.59 3.34 -0.22
C ALA A 409 2.73 4.68 -0.95
N GLY A 410 3.18 4.65 -2.21
CA GLY A 410 3.34 5.81 -3.09
C GLY A 410 2.66 5.61 -4.44
N GLY A 411 1.94 6.62 -4.96
CA GLY A 411 1.28 6.54 -6.28
C GLY A 411 0.23 5.44 -6.45
N SER A 412 -0.21 4.85 -5.33
CA SER A 412 -0.96 3.57 -5.31
C SER A 412 -2.44 3.78 -5.00
N SER A 413 -3.29 2.76 -5.18
CA SER A 413 -4.67 2.87 -4.71
C SER A 413 -5.31 1.55 -4.30
N GLU A 414 -6.32 1.60 -3.44
CA GLU A 414 -7.08 0.41 -3.00
C GLU A 414 -6.17 -0.63 -2.35
N LEU A 415 -5.30 -0.16 -1.45
CA LEU A 415 -4.35 -0.99 -0.72
C LEU A 415 -4.91 -1.34 0.66
N LEU A 416 -4.63 -2.56 1.13
CA LEU A 416 -4.95 -2.99 2.49
C LEU A 416 -3.67 -3.42 3.21
N PHE A 417 -3.27 -2.67 4.22
CA PHE A 417 -2.28 -3.09 5.21
C PHE A 417 -3.04 -3.52 6.46
N THR A 418 -2.94 -4.79 6.87
CA THR A 418 -3.68 -5.27 8.03
C THR A 418 -2.93 -6.28 8.88
N ARG A 419 -3.26 -6.38 10.17
CA ARG A 419 -2.63 -7.34 11.10
C ARG A 419 -1.11 -7.29 11.06
N PHE A 420 -0.55 -6.09 11.20
CA PHE A 420 0.90 -5.89 11.23
C PHE A 420 1.37 -5.55 12.65
N ASP A 421 2.65 -5.83 12.92
CA ASP A 421 3.30 -5.51 14.19
C ASP A 421 4.66 -4.83 13.93
N VAL A 422 4.81 -3.58 14.39
CA VAL A 422 6.07 -2.82 14.34
C VAL A 422 6.69 -2.81 15.73
N GLN A 423 7.57 -3.78 16.00
CA GLN A 423 8.17 -4.02 17.32
C GLN A 423 9.22 -2.97 17.71
N LYS A 424 9.70 -2.18 16.73
CA LYS A 424 10.71 -1.14 16.91
C LYS A 424 10.39 0.10 16.07
N PRO A 425 10.59 1.32 16.59
CA PRO A 425 10.28 2.54 15.84
C PRO A 425 11.17 2.69 14.60
N PHE A 426 10.55 2.94 13.44
CA PHE A 426 11.24 3.44 12.24
C PHE A 426 11.15 4.97 12.19
N ILE A 427 11.96 5.65 11.36
CA ILE A 427 11.76 7.10 11.13
C ILE A 427 10.30 7.35 10.72
N HIS A 428 9.81 6.54 9.79
CA HIS A 428 8.45 6.50 9.29
C HIS A 428 7.88 5.08 9.40
N ASP A 429 6.88 4.84 10.25
CA ASP A 429 6.31 3.49 10.38
C ASP A 429 5.33 3.20 9.24
N LEU A 430 4.27 4.02 9.13
CA LEU A 430 3.17 3.79 8.20
C LEU A 430 3.06 4.96 7.22
N SER A 431 3.67 4.83 6.05
CA SER A 431 3.84 5.94 5.11
C SER A 431 2.84 5.93 3.96
N VAL A 432 2.23 7.09 3.71
CA VAL A 432 1.50 7.39 2.47
C VAL A 432 2.09 8.62 1.78
N ASP A 433 2.32 8.50 0.48
CA ASP A 433 2.91 9.55 -0.36
C ASP A 433 2.18 9.70 -1.70
N GLY A 434 2.24 10.89 -2.31
CA GLY A 434 2.09 11.11 -3.74
C GLY A 434 0.86 10.48 -4.39
N TYR A 435 -0.30 11.14 -4.31
CA TYR A 435 -1.57 10.69 -4.91
C TYR A 435 -2.02 9.27 -4.53
N THR A 436 -1.43 8.70 -3.47
CA THR A 436 -1.89 7.44 -2.89
C THR A 436 -3.30 7.61 -2.35
N ARG A 437 -4.17 6.64 -2.65
CA ARG A 437 -5.62 6.79 -2.47
C ARG A 437 -6.30 5.55 -1.93
N ASN A 438 -7.37 5.75 -1.17
CA ASN A 438 -8.20 4.65 -0.65
C ASN A 438 -7.33 3.53 -0.04
N THR A 439 -6.27 3.93 0.65
CA THR A 439 -5.38 3.00 1.35
C THR A 439 -5.92 2.81 2.76
N VAL A 440 -6.03 1.56 3.18
CA VAL A 440 -6.56 1.17 4.48
C VAL A 440 -5.42 0.58 5.30
N TRP A 441 -5.24 1.13 6.49
CA TRP A 441 -4.40 0.59 7.56
C TRP A 441 -5.32 0.09 8.67
N SER A 442 -5.31 -1.22 8.94
CA SER A 442 -6.35 -1.90 9.72
C SER A 442 -5.79 -2.91 10.71
N ASP A 443 -6.25 -2.94 11.95
CA ASP A 443 -5.89 -4.00 12.93
C ASP A 443 -4.38 -4.17 13.15
N GLY A 444 -3.61 -3.09 12.99
CA GLY A 444 -2.17 -3.07 13.20
C GLY A 444 -1.79 -2.50 14.56
N LYS A 445 -0.59 -2.85 15.02
CA LYS A 445 -0.03 -2.31 16.25
C LYS A 445 1.47 -2.05 16.12
N GLY A 446 2.02 -1.31 17.07
CA GLY A 446 3.45 -1.15 17.22
C GLY A 446 3.81 -0.47 18.53
N VAL A 447 5.10 -0.45 18.85
CA VAL A 447 5.59 0.05 20.15
C VAL A 447 5.43 1.57 20.31
N ASP A 448 5.51 2.33 19.22
CA ASP A 448 5.24 3.78 19.18
C ASP A 448 5.00 4.24 17.73
N LEU A 449 3.83 3.92 17.18
CA LEU A 449 3.55 4.15 15.75
C LEU A 449 3.47 5.63 15.37
N CYS A 450 3.87 5.96 14.14
CA CYS A 450 3.49 7.19 13.44
C CYS A 450 2.76 6.90 12.12
N MET A 451 1.69 7.65 11.87
CA MET A 451 1.03 7.75 10.58
C MET A 451 1.73 8.85 9.79
N ASP A 452 2.64 8.43 8.94
CA ASP A 452 3.49 9.31 8.17
C ASP A 452 2.83 9.67 6.83
N HIS A 453 2.62 10.97 6.60
CA HIS A 453 2.04 11.49 5.35
C HIS A 453 3.07 12.42 4.70
N HIS A 454 3.71 12.01 3.63
CA HIS A 454 4.77 12.79 2.95
C HIS A 454 4.25 13.98 2.12
N GLY A 455 2.94 14.24 2.15
CA GLY A 455 2.30 15.26 1.31
C GLY A 455 2.12 14.81 -0.14
N ARG A 456 1.92 15.77 -1.04
CA ARG A 456 1.63 15.54 -2.47
C ARG A 456 0.32 14.77 -2.68
N ALA A 457 -0.72 15.24 -1.99
CA ALA A 457 -2.10 14.81 -2.11
C ALA A 457 -2.44 13.33 -1.82
N PRO A 458 -1.96 12.68 -0.73
CA PRO A 458 -2.52 11.41 -0.28
C PRO A 458 -4.00 11.62 0.08
N TYR A 459 -4.91 10.93 -0.59
CA TYR A 459 -6.33 11.26 -0.58
C TYR A 459 -7.15 10.09 -0.06
N ALA A 460 -8.01 10.37 0.92
CA ALA A 460 -8.87 9.38 1.55
C ALA A 460 -8.15 8.13 2.05
N THR A 461 -7.15 8.32 2.91
CA THR A 461 -6.55 7.20 3.66
C THR A 461 -7.43 6.87 4.86
N LEU A 462 -7.70 5.59 5.10
CA LEU A 462 -8.37 5.12 6.32
C LEU A 462 -7.33 4.51 7.26
N TRP A 463 -7.34 5.00 8.49
CA TRP A 463 -6.61 4.44 9.63
C TRP A 463 -7.65 3.89 10.59
N THR A 464 -7.73 2.58 10.78
CA THR A 464 -8.82 1.96 11.54
C THR A 464 -8.36 0.86 12.48
N ASN A 465 -8.87 0.87 13.73
CA ASN A 465 -8.56 -0.13 14.75
C ASN A 465 -7.04 -0.33 14.96
N LEU A 466 -6.30 0.75 15.20
CA LEU A 466 -4.86 0.71 15.39
C LEU A 466 -4.47 0.90 16.87
N ASP A 467 -3.42 0.22 17.30
CA ASP A 467 -2.76 0.43 18.60
C ASP A 467 -1.38 1.06 18.40
N PHE A 468 -1.25 2.32 18.83
CA PHE A 468 -0.04 3.12 18.68
C PHE A 468 1.00 2.85 19.77
N GLY A 469 0.75 1.92 20.71
CA GLY A 469 1.66 1.65 21.82
C GLY A 469 1.85 2.88 22.68
N ALA A 470 3.06 3.42 22.76
CA ALA A 470 3.35 4.62 23.55
C ALA A 470 2.62 5.89 23.06
N GLY A 471 2.20 5.95 21.79
CA GLY A 471 1.40 7.04 21.23
C GLY A 471 2.06 8.42 21.31
N THR A 472 3.40 8.49 21.22
CA THR A 472 4.13 9.75 21.38
C THR A 472 4.26 10.54 20.10
N ARG A 473 4.09 9.90 18.95
CA ARG A 473 4.35 10.47 17.62
C ARG A 473 3.32 10.14 16.53
N PRO A 474 2.01 10.09 16.83
CA PRO A 474 0.99 9.57 15.91
C PRO A 474 0.93 10.29 14.55
N PHE A 475 1.31 11.56 14.50
CA PHE A 475 1.31 12.40 13.29
C PHE A 475 2.70 12.95 12.95
N LYS A 476 3.77 12.28 13.40
CA LYS A 476 5.12 12.63 12.97
C LYS A 476 5.27 12.21 11.51
N SER A 477 5.27 13.20 10.64
CA SER A 477 5.31 13.04 9.18
C SER A 477 6.55 13.69 8.59
N GLY A 478 7.10 13.08 7.54
CA GLY A 478 8.13 13.64 6.68
C GLY A 478 7.54 14.41 5.50
N GLY A 479 8.38 14.64 4.50
CA GLY A 479 8.00 15.23 3.22
C GLY A 479 8.38 16.70 3.07
N SER A 480 8.79 17.06 1.85
CA SER A 480 9.18 18.41 1.48
C SER A 480 8.08 19.45 1.71
N ALA A 481 8.46 20.64 2.20
CA ALA A 481 7.53 21.73 2.50
C ALA A 481 6.67 22.17 1.28
N ASN A 482 7.18 22.01 0.06
CA ASN A 482 6.48 22.34 -1.17
C ASN A 482 5.41 21.31 -1.59
N ARG A 483 5.29 20.19 -0.87
CA ARG A 483 4.29 19.14 -1.06
C ARG A 483 3.08 19.28 -0.15
N MET A 484 3.17 20.19 0.82
CA MET A 484 2.15 20.39 1.83
C MET A 484 0.83 20.86 1.20
N PRO A 485 -0.32 20.55 1.84
CA PRO A 485 -0.46 19.91 3.15
C PRO A 485 -0.09 18.41 3.16
N HIS A 486 0.14 17.85 4.35
CA HIS A 486 0.49 16.43 4.53
C HIS A 486 -0.58 15.50 3.94
N SER A 487 -1.86 15.83 4.11
CA SER A 487 -2.99 15.04 3.63
C SER A 487 -3.90 15.85 2.70
N ALA A 488 -4.42 15.21 1.65
CA ALA A 488 -5.58 15.69 0.92
C ALA A 488 -6.88 15.33 1.67
N ALA A 489 -8.02 15.59 1.03
CA ALA A 489 -9.31 15.46 1.69
C ALA A 489 -9.67 14.03 2.11
N TYR A 490 -10.53 13.93 3.12
CA TYR A 490 -11.23 12.72 3.55
C TYR A 490 -10.38 11.62 4.17
N SER A 491 -9.13 11.91 4.57
CA SER A 491 -8.41 10.99 5.46
C SER A 491 -9.20 10.82 6.77
N THR A 492 -9.37 9.56 7.17
CA THR A 492 -10.24 9.15 8.27
C THR A 492 -9.44 8.37 9.30
N PHE A 493 -9.49 8.85 10.54
CA PHE A 493 -8.83 8.30 11.71
C PHE A 493 -9.91 7.72 12.62
N TRP A 494 -9.95 6.39 12.74
CA TRP A 494 -11.09 5.67 13.27
C TRP A 494 -10.65 4.66 14.33
N ASN A 495 -11.12 4.79 15.57
CA ASN A 495 -10.79 3.87 16.67
C ASN A 495 -9.27 3.68 16.82
N LEU A 496 -8.58 4.77 17.14
CA LEU A 496 -7.13 4.78 17.37
C LEU A 496 -6.85 4.83 18.87
N ARG A 497 -6.02 3.92 19.36
CA ARG A 497 -5.74 3.72 20.79
C ARG A 497 -4.24 3.81 21.05
N ALA A 498 -3.88 4.16 22.29
CA ALA A 498 -2.52 4.14 22.78
C ALA A 498 -2.51 4.07 24.31
N ALA A 499 -1.32 3.94 24.91
CA ALA A 499 -1.11 4.02 26.35
C ALA A 499 -1.41 5.41 26.95
N LYS A 500 -1.54 6.44 26.10
CA LYS A 500 -1.89 7.81 26.49
C LYS A 500 -2.76 8.45 25.41
N PRO A 501 -3.52 9.52 25.74
CA PRO A 501 -4.28 10.24 24.72
C PRO A 501 -3.37 10.77 23.60
N LEU A 502 -3.74 10.47 22.36
CA LEU A 502 -3.09 10.92 21.14
C LEU A 502 -3.33 12.42 20.92
N ALA A 503 -2.27 13.14 20.59
CA ALA A 503 -2.39 14.51 20.10
C ALA A 503 -2.98 14.51 18.69
N LEU A 504 -3.90 15.44 18.41
CA LEU A 504 -4.33 15.72 17.04
C LEU A 504 -3.20 16.43 16.27
N PRO A 505 -3.18 16.34 14.93
CA PRO A 505 -2.12 16.97 14.14
C PRO A 505 -2.26 18.50 14.11
N PRO A 506 -1.22 19.22 13.64
CA PRO A 506 -1.30 20.65 13.36
C PRO A 506 -2.53 21.01 12.50
N ASN A 507 -3.15 22.17 12.73
CA ASN A 507 -4.42 22.55 12.11
C ASN A 507 -4.39 22.67 10.58
N ASP A 508 -3.20 22.69 9.97
CA ASP A 508 -2.94 22.75 8.53
C ASP A 508 -2.55 21.39 7.91
N TYR A 509 -2.68 20.29 8.66
CA TYR A 509 -2.32 18.94 8.20
C TYR A 509 -3.01 18.50 6.92
N GLY A 510 -4.23 18.97 6.68
CA GLY A 510 -5.03 18.64 5.50
C GLY A 510 -6.48 19.04 5.69
N PRO A 511 -7.29 19.09 4.62
CA PRO A 511 -8.70 19.43 4.71
C PRO A 511 -9.60 18.22 4.95
N LEU A 512 -10.82 18.48 5.43
CA LEU A 512 -11.91 17.49 5.48
C LEU A 512 -11.55 16.20 6.22
N LEU A 513 -10.73 16.29 7.27
CA LEU A 513 -10.32 15.15 8.07
C LEU A 513 -11.48 14.66 8.96
N ASN A 514 -11.54 13.35 9.19
CA ASN A 514 -12.49 12.71 10.09
C ASN A 514 -11.72 12.07 11.26
N PHE A 515 -12.07 12.41 12.50
CA PHE A 515 -11.57 11.75 13.71
C PHE A 515 -12.75 11.14 14.45
N VAL A 516 -12.84 9.81 14.50
CA VAL A 516 -13.95 9.08 15.14
C VAL A 516 -13.37 8.09 16.12
N ALA A 517 -13.77 8.18 17.39
CA ALA A 517 -13.26 7.33 18.47
C ALA A 517 -11.73 7.29 18.55
N VAL A 518 -11.07 8.42 18.26
CA VAL A 518 -9.64 8.59 18.53
C VAL A 518 -9.49 8.87 20.03
N ASP A 519 -8.68 8.08 20.73
CA ASP A 519 -8.34 8.35 22.12
C ASP A 519 -7.49 9.62 22.19
N THR A 520 -8.14 10.77 22.33
CA THR A 520 -7.52 12.09 22.38
C THR A 520 -8.11 12.91 23.52
N SER A 521 -7.32 13.83 24.10
CA SER A 521 -7.82 14.79 25.09
C SER A 521 -8.60 15.95 24.45
N ALA A 522 -8.46 16.19 23.15
CA ALA A 522 -9.13 17.30 22.45
C ALA A 522 -10.66 17.16 22.47
N THR A 523 -11.39 18.15 22.96
CA THR A 523 -12.87 18.14 23.01
C THR A 523 -13.54 18.66 21.74
N SER A 524 -12.77 19.35 20.89
CA SER A 524 -13.21 19.91 19.62
C SER A 524 -12.02 20.04 18.68
N VAL A 525 -12.28 20.26 17.39
CA VAL A 525 -11.28 20.62 16.39
C VAL A 525 -11.41 22.10 16.03
N SER A 526 -10.28 22.78 15.86
CA SER A 526 -10.23 24.21 15.53
C SER A 526 -9.67 24.50 14.14
N SER A 527 -9.40 23.45 13.35
CA SER A 527 -8.84 23.63 12.01
C SER A 527 -9.79 24.43 11.12
N PRO A 528 -9.28 25.39 10.32
CA PRO A 528 -10.08 26.14 9.36
C PRO A 528 -10.50 25.29 8.15
N TYR A 529 -10.03 24.04 8.05
CA TYR A 529 -10.23 23.17 6.90
C TYR A 529 -11.32 22.12 7.14
N ASP A 530 -12.37 22.51 7.88
CA ASP A 530 -13.57 21.72 8.13
C ASP A 530 -13.27 20.30 8.61
N TRP A 531 -12.64 20.15 9.77
CA TRP A 531 -12.43 18.85 10.40
C TRP A 531 -13.68 18.40 11.18
N LYS A 532 -13.88 17.09 11.30
CA LYS A 532 -14.91 16.51 12.18
C LYS A 532 -14.28 15.66 13.26
N LEU A 533 -14.77 15.82 14.49
CA LEU A 533 -14.40 15.00 15.64
C LEU A 533 -15.67 14.40 16.26
N GLU A 534 -15.71 13.08 16.35
CA GLU A 534 -16.74 12.33 17.08
C GLU A 534 -16.10 11.68 18.30
N LYS A 535 -16.42 12.22 19.47
CA LYS A 535 -15.93 11.74 20.77
C LYS A 535 -16.77 10.54 21.21
N ILE A 536 -16.40 9.37 20.74
CA ILE A 536 -16.98 8.07 21.11
C ILE A 536 -15.88 7.28 21.80
N ALA A 537 -16.16 6.63 22.93
CA ALA A 537 -15.17 5.76 23.54
C ALA A 537 -14.89 4.55 22.63
N ALA A 538 -13.63 4.15 22.47
CA ALA A 538 -13.23 3.04 21.61
C ALA A 538 -14.01 1.74 21.91
N ALA A 539 -14.27 1.46 23.20
CA ALA A 539 -15.02 0.28 23.64
C ALA A 539 -16.53 0.35 23.38
N GLU A 540 -17.07 1.54 23.11
CA GLU A 540 -18.50 1.77 22.88
C GLU A 540 -18.84 1.86 21.39
N LEU A 541 -17.86 2.05 20.51
CA LEU A 541 -18.10 2.26 19.08
C LEU A 541 -18.70 1.02 18.42
N CYS A 542 -19.79 1.19 17.67
CA CYS A 542 -20.48 0.08 17.01
C CYS A 542 -19.60 -0.70 16.02
N GLN A 543 -18.73 -0.01 15.27
CA GLN A 543 -17.81 -0.64 14.33
C GLN A 543 -16.38 -0.29 14.74
N PRO A 544 -15.71 -1.09 15.57
CA PRO A 544 -14.31 -0.85 15.93
C PRO A 544 -13.40 -0.76 14.71
N ASN A 545 -13.72 -1.50 13.64
CA ASN A 545 -13.02 -1.50 12.37
C ASN A 545 -13.98 -1.09 11.25
N LEU A 546 -13.78 0.10 10.70
CA LEU A 546 -14.66 0.66 9.66
C LEU A 546 -14.51 -0.08 8.32
N HIS A 547 -13.29 -0.51 7.96
CA HIS A 547 -13.04 -1.24 6.73
C HIS A 547 -13.78 -2.57 6.74
N GLN A 548 -13.68 -3.31 7.84
CA GLN A 548 -14.38 -4.59 7.98
C GLN A 548 -15.89 -4.41 7.91
N ALA A 549 -16.44 -3.39 8.59
CA ALA A 549 -17.87 -3.11 8.53
C ALA A 549 -18.36 -2.79 7.11
N MET A 550 -17.62 -1.94 6.38
CA MET A 550 -17.95 -1.63 4.98
C MET A 550 -17.85 -2.85 4.06
N LEU A 551 -16.86 -3.71 4.31
CA LEU A 551 -16.68 -4.95 3.56
C LEU A 551 -17.81 -5.95 3.81
N GLU A 552 -18.32 -6.02 5.04
CA GLU A 552 -19.49 -6.83 5.40
C GLU A 552 -20.77 -6.29 4.75
N ASP A 553 -20.97 -4.98 4.71
CA ASP A 553 -22.14 -4.34 4.07
C ASP A 553 -22.13 -4.46 2.54
N LEU A 554 -20.96 -4.67 1.93
CA LEU A 554 -20.83 -4.86 0.48
C LEU A 554 -21.17 -6.29 0.01
N ARG A 555 -21.10 -7.28 0.92
CA ARG A 555 -21.32 -8.71 0.63
C ARG A 555 -22.78 -9.11 0.81
#